data_AF-A0A559UUK9-F1
#
_entry.id   AF-A0A559UUK9-F1
#
_cell.length_a   1.000
_cell.length_b   1.000
_cell.length_c   1.000
_cell.angle_alpha   90.00
_cell.angle_beta   90.00
_cell.angle_gamma   90.00
#
_symmetry.space_group_name_H-M   'P 1'
#
loop_
_entity.id
_entity.type
_entity.pdbx_description
1 polymer ?
#
loop_
_entity_poly.entity_id
_entity_poly.type
_entity_poly.pdbx_seq_one_letter_code
_entity_poly.pdbx_strand_id
1 'polypeptide(L)'
;MAEIRSLEELQSPDRTALVFTPFGLGGAMPAERSAEFLQRLVADCELASDVAEGTRREFDRLQRLFAYGLLDYDVFTVVDDRALLVMEQALRERFVQWCAGAVTFEDANGVESPVVEDVRTYDDVFAAVKKVGRRSRRRPRQQPSPQWRLRVGSTLIDFNGMLAGLRTWARAAGLLRGQRTRGIEHAMSKLRDAVAHPTGYHRTMPVETARTLHDLAELINQLWGHPTPGGRLYPAPVERDIVVMAWDDEGSVHMAQADALRDDTDADGYHFILIRSASGPGSRYEDAYWSAFDARFETTQFPAEYLWGPGSRSEALAWLDAEQPKGDTVDYVDRVFMLREHDGQVYPPMRPEVAAVLTEEEQRGTWHTVRADFPEHAFAHVRGLSGSPHAHVRTGDCRNCAAHHLGSGSHEQALRAAEDAIGVVTPRRPPAVRVPDSFFWPHRF
;
A
#
# COMPACT_ATOMS: atom_id res chain seq x y z
N MET A 1 -23.23 -40.12 -19.28
CA MET A 1 -23.37 -39.40 -20.56
C MET A 1 -23.72 -37.97 -20.23
N ALA A 2 -23.04 -36.99 -20.84
CA ALA A 2 -23.41 -35.59 -20.64
C ALA A 2 -24.72 -35.31 -21.39
N GLU A 3 -25.68 -34.70 -20.72
CA GLU A 3 -26.95 -34.27 -21.31
C GLU A 3 -26.69 -33.07 -22.22
N ILE A 4 -27.15 -33.13 -23.47
CA ILE A 4 -26.98 -32.05 -24.44
C ILE A 4 -28.06 -31.01 -24.15
N ARG A 5 -27.63 -29.80 -23.75
CA ARG A 5 -28.52 -28.66 -23.51
C ARG A 5 -28.87 -27.96 -24.81
N SER A 6 -30.10 -27.45 -24.90
CA SER A 6 -30.56 -26.55 -25.96
C SER A 6 -29.94 -25.15 -25.81
N LEU A 7 -30.00 -24.34 -26.87
CA LEU A 7 -29.52 -22.96 -26.82
C LEU A 7 -30.31 -22.09 -25.82
N GLU A 8 -31.62 -22.32 -25.71
CA GLU A 8 -32.49 -21.60 -24.76
C GLU A 8 -32.08 -21.88 -23.31
N GLU A 9 -31.77 -23.14 -22.99
CA GLU A 9 -31.25 -23.52 -21.67
C GLU A 9 -29.88 -22.89 -21.39
N LEU A 10 -29.02 -22.74 -22.39
CA LEU A 10 -27.70 -22.09 -22.25
C LEU A 10 -27.79 -20.56 -22.10
N GLN A 11 -28.88 -19.95 -22.57
CA GLN A 11 -29.14 -18.50 -22.44
C GLN A 11 -29.91 -18.15 -21.17
N SER A 12 -30.42 -19.17 -20.46
CA SER A 12 -31.19 -18.98 -19.24
C SER A 12 -30.25 -18.64 -18.07
N PRO A 13 -30.50 -17.58 -17.30
CA PRO A 13 -29.64 -17.21 -16.17
C PRO A 13 -29.58 -18.30 -15.10
N ASP A 14 -28.39 -18.51 -14.54
CA ASP A 14 -28.21 -19.37 -13.38
C ASP A 14 -28.93 -18.73 -12.18
N ARG A 15 -29.85 -19.47 -11.57
CA ARG A 15 -30.67 -18.97 -10.44
C ARG A 15 -29.81 -18.56 -9.24
N THR A 16 -28.63 -19.16 -9.08
CA THR A 16 -27.66 -18.84 -8.03
C THR A 16 -27.03 -17.47 -8.26
N ALA A 17 -26.82 -17.05 -9.50
CA ALA A 17 -26.26 -15.73 -9.80
C ALA A 17 -27.26 -14.60 -9.51
N LEU A 18 -28.57 -14.89 -9.56
CA LEU A 18 -29.63 -13.88 -9.39
C LEU A 18 -29.83 -13.39 -7.95
N VAL A 19 -29.30 -14.06 -6.93
CA VAL A 19 -29.52 -13.67 -5.52
C VAL A 19 -28.54 -12.62 -5.01
N PHE A 20 -27.56 -12.21 -5.83
CA PHE A 20 -26.58 -11.19 -5.49
C PHE A 20 -27.10 -9.81 -5.88
N THR A 21 -27.27 -8.94 -4.88
CA THR A 21 -27.84 -7.60 -5.04
C THR A 21 -26.87 -6.51 -4.58
N PRO A 22 -27.10 -5.23 -4.91
CA PRO A 22 -26.32 -4.11 -4.36
C PRO A 22 -26.30 -4.04 -2.82
N PHE A 23 -27.26 -4.66 -2.15
CA PHE A 23 -27.36 -4.70 -0.69
C PHE A 23 -26.83 -6.03 -0.09
N GLY A 24 -26.13 -6.84 -0.90
CA GLY A 24 -25.64 -8.16 -0.51
C GLY A 24 -26.54 -9.30 -0.97
N LEU A 25 -26.49 -10.42 -0.25
CA LEU A 25 -27.32 -11.60 -0.52
C LEU A 25 -28.79 -11.29 -0.23
N GLY A 26 -29.66 -11.50 -1.23
CA GLY A 26 -31.08 -11.17 -1.14
C GLY A 26 -31.97 -12.07 -1.98
N GLY A 27 -33.20 -11.63 -2.22
CA GLY A 27 -34.11 -12.30 -3.14
C GLY A 27 -33.61 -12.25 -4.58
N ALA A 28 -34.04 -13.20 -5.41
CA ALA A 28 -33.66 -13.26 -6.81
C ALA A 28 -34.05 -11.96 -7.54
N MET A 29 -33.06 -11.31 -8.15
CA MET A 29 -33.24 -10.13 -8.98
C MET A 29 -33.67 -10.52 -10.41
N PRO A 30 -34.41 -9.63 -11.11
CA PRO A 30 -34.63 -9.76 -12.54
C PRO A 30 -33.30 -9.87 -13.30
N ALA A 31 -33.25 -10.74 -14.31
CA ALA A 31 -32.03 -11.10 -15.03
C ALA A 31 -31.28 -9.89 -15.60
N GLU A 32 -32.00 -8.93 -16.18
CA GLU A 32 -31.43 -7.72 -16.78
C GLU A 32 -30.78 -6.82 -15.71
N ARG A 33 -31.41 -6.71 -14.54
CA ARG A 33 -30.84 -5.94 -13.42
C ARG A 33 -29.63 -6.64 -12.82
N SER A 34 -29.63 -7.97 -12.75
CA SER A 34 -28.47 -8.74 -12.32
C SER A 34 -27.30 -8.56 -13.30
N ALA A 35 -27.57 -8.60 -14.61
CA ALA A 35 -26.56 -8.37 -15.64
C ALA A 35 -25.95 -6.97 -15.55
N GLU A 36 -26.79 -5.94 -15.38
CA GLU A 36 -26.34 -4.55 -15.20
C GLU A 36 -25.51 -4.39 -13.92
N PHE A 37 -25.97 -4.96 -12.81
CA PHE A 37 -25.26 -4.93 -11.53
C PHE A 37 -23.88 -5.58 -11.63
N LEU A 38 -23.80 -6.81 -12.16
CA LEU A 38 -22.54 -7.53 -12.32
C LEU A 38 -21.56 -6.74 -13.21
N GLN A 39 -22.00 -6.23 -14.36
CA GLN A 39 -21.12 -5.44 -15.22
C GLN A 39 -20.61 -4.17 -14.52
N ARG A 40 -21.45 -3.50 -13.73
CA ARG A 40 -21.03 -2.33 -12.94
C ARG A 40 -19.98 -2.64 -11.89
N LEU A 41 -19.95 -3.86 -11.33
CA LEU A 41 -18.95 -4.24 -10.32
C LEU A 41 -17.50 -4.21 -10.83
N VAL A 42 -17.30 -4.31 -12.15
CA VAL A 42 -15.98 -4.40 -12.78
C VAL A 42 -15.75 -3.34 -13.85
N ALA A 43 -16.69 -2.39 -13.99
CA ALA A 43 -16.69 -1.40 -15.05
C ALA A 43 -15.59 -0.34 -14.89
N ASP A 44 -15.21 -0.05 -13.64
CA ASP A 44 -14.16 0.88 -13.26
C ASP A 44 -12.76 0.25 -13.18
N CYS A 45 -12.65 -1.06 -13.43
CA CYS A 45 -11.36 -1.73 -13.55
C CYS A 45 -10.72 -1.41 -14.92
N GLU A 46 -10.06 -0.26 -15.03
CA GLU A 46 -9.37 0.16 -16.25
C GLU A 46 -7.86 -0.07 -16.17
N LEU A 47 -7.27 -0.62 -17.23
CA LEU A 47 -5.82 -0.79 -17.34
C LEU A 47 -5.18 0.39 -18.07
N ALA A 48 -4.11 0.95 -17.49
CA ALA A 48 -3.33 2.03 -18.08
C ALA A 48 -2.85 1.68 -19.50
N SER A 49 -2.83 2.65 -20.42
CA SER A 49 -2.65 2.42 -21.87
C SER A 49 -1.30 1.81 -22.29
N ASP A 50 -0.28 1.90 -21.45
CA ASP A 50 1.07 1.39 -21.67
C ASP A 50 1.31 -0.03 -21.13
N VAL A 51 0.30 -0.61 -20.47
CA VAL A 51 0.31 -2.04 -20.07
C VAL A 51 0.51 -2.92 -21.30
N ALA A 52 1.36 -3.94 -21.16
CA ALA A 52 1.66 -4.88 -22.22
C ALA A 52 0.41 -5.55 -22.80
N GLU A 53 0.38 -5.68 -24.13
CA GLU A 53 -0.78 -6.17 -24.88
C GLU A 53 -1.22 -7.58 -24.47
N GLY A 54 -0.27 -8.45 -24.10
CA GLY A 54 -0.57 -9.81 -23.62
C GLY A 54 -1.38 -9.79 -22.33
N THR A 55 -0.90 -9.04 -21.33
CA THR A 55 -1.61 -8.83 -20.07
C THR A 55 -2.97 -8.14 -20.28
N ARG A 56 -3.04 -7.08 -21.11
CA ARG A 56 -4.30 -6.37 -21.39
C ARG A 56 -5.37 -7.29 -21.97
N ARG A 57 -5.02 -8.07 -23.00
CA ARG A 57 -5.98 -8.98 -23.65
C ARG A 57 -6.53 -10.04 -22.70
N GLU A 58 -5.69 -10.58 -21.82
CA GLU A 58 -6.13 -11.55 -20.82
C GLU A 58 -7.05 -10.89 -19.78
N PHE A 59 -6.76 -9.66 -19.35
CA PHE A 59 -7.62 -8.91 -18.46
C PHE A 59 -9.00 -8.59 -19.07
N ASP A 60 -9.02 -8.05 -20.29
CA ASP A 60 -10.27 -7.75 -21.03
C ASP A 60 -11.10 -9.02 -21.26
N ARG A 61 -10.44 -10.17 -21.44
CA ARG A 61 -11.11 -11.47 -21.51
C ARG A 61 -11.75 -11.85 -20.18
N LEU A 62 -11.07 -11.62 -19.06
CA LEU A 62 -11.62 -11.90 -17.72
C LEU A 62 -12.83 -11.03 -17.40
N GLN A 63 -12.79 -9.73 -17.68
CA GLN A 63 -13.95 -8.84 -17.49
C GLN A 63 -15.16 -9.29 -18.30
N ARG A 64 -14.96 -9.72 -19.56
CA ARG A 64 -16.05 -10.28 -20.38
C ARG A 64 -16.58 -11.60 -19.83
N LEU A 65 -15.69 -12.52 -19.44
CA LEU A 65 -16.07 -13.81 -18.85
C LEU A 65 -16.84 -13.64 -17.54
N PHE A 66 -16.47 -12.65 -16.72
CA PHE A 66 -17.17 -12.33 -15.49
C PHE A 66 -18.66 -12.08 -15.73
N ALA A 67 -19.02 -11.30 -16.75
CA ALA A 67 -20.41 -11.04 -17.09
C ALA A 67 -21.17 -12.33 -17.52
N TYR A 68 -20.48 -13.27 -18.18
CA TYR A 68 -21.05 -14.56 -18.55
C TYR A 68 -21.30 -15.49 -17.35
N GLY A 69 -20.73 -15.19 -16.17
CA GLY A 69 -21.06 -15.88 -14.92
C GLY A 69 -22.54 -15.82 -14.52
N LEU A 70 -23.30 -14.86 -15.08
CA LEU A 70 -24.75 -14.83 -14.94
C LEU A 70 -25.44 -16.06 -15.56
N LEU A 71 -24.88 -16.61 -16.64
CA LEU A 71 -25.45 -17.75 -17.37
C LEU A 71 -24.95 -19.09 -16.83
N ASP A 72 -23.72 -19.12 -16.31
CA ASP A 72 -23.12 -20.29 -15.67
C ASP A 72 -22.30 -19.83 -14.47
N TYR A 73 -22.80 -20.13 -13.27
CA TYR A 73 -22.17 -19.65 -12.03
C TYR A 73 -20.71 -20.09 -11.89
N ASP A 74 -20.35 -21.28 -12.37
CA ASP A 74 -18.98 -21.80 -12.23
C ASP A 74 -17.94 -20.94 -12.98
N VAL A 75 -18.38 -20.12 -13.94
CA VAL A 75 -17.52 -19.16 -14.64
C VAL A 75 -16.94 -18.12 -13.67
N PHE A 76 -17.62 -17.74 -12.58
CA PHE A 76 -17.05 -16.83 -11.58
C PHE A 76 -15.78 -17.43 -10.96
N THR A 77 -15.84 -18.70 -10.55
CA THR A 77 -14.68 -19.43 -10.02
C THR A 77 -13.55 -19.52 -11.05
N VAL A 78 -13.89 -19.80 -12.32
CA VAL A 78 -12.89 -19.86 -13.41
C VAL A 78 -12.21 -18.51 -13.61
N VAL A 79 -12.96 -17.41 -13.54
CA VAL A 79 -12.44 -16.04 -13.66
C VAL A 79 -11.54 -15.70 -12.48
N ASP A 80 -11.96 -16.03 -11.26
CA ASP A 80 -11.21 -15.78 -10.03
C ASP A 80 -9.85 -16.53 -10.04
N ASP A 81 -9.88 -17.83 -10.32
CA ASP A 81 -8.69 -18.67 -10.43
C ASP A 81 -7.75 -18.17 -11.54
N ARG A 82 -8.31 -17.80 -12.70
CA ARG A 82 -7.52 -17.29 -13.82
C ARG A 82 -6.93 -15.91 -13.52
N ALA A 83 -7.62 -15.04 -12.80
CA ALA A 83 -7.10 -13.73 -12.40
C ALA A 83 -5.83 -13.88 -11.54
N LEU A 84 -5.81 -14.85 -10.62
CA LEU A 84 -4.62 -15.16 -9.82
C LEU A 84 -3.42 -15.64 -10.67
N LEU A 85 -3.68 -16.32 -11.79
CA LEU A 85 -2.63 -16.72 -12.74
C LEU A 85 -2.15 -15.55 -13.61
N VAL A 86 -3.05 -14.65 -14.02
CA VAL A 86 -2.72 -13.46 -14.83
C VAL A 86 -1.81 -12.49 -14.06
N MET A 87 -1.93 -12.42 -12.73
CA MET A 87 -0.97 -11.70 -11.89
C MET A 87 0.49 -12.10 -12.17
N GLU A 88 0.77 -13.40 -12.25
CA GLU A 88 2.12 -13.86 -12.51
C GLU A 88 2.54 -13.55 -13.95
N GLN A 89 1.62 -13.65 -14.91
CA GLN A 89 1.88 -13.23 -16.29
C GLN A 89 2.28 -11.75 -16.35
N ALA A 90 1.56 -10.86 -15.68
CA ALA A 90 1.86 -9.44 -15.63
C ALA A 90 3.26 -9.17 -15.03
N LEU A 91 3.61 -9.85 -13.94
CA LEU A 91 4.95 -9.77 -13.35
C LEU A 91 6.05 -10.23 -14.33
N ARG A 92 5.83 -11.33 -15.06
CA ARG A 92 6.79 -11.86 -16.04
C ARG A 92 6.99 -10.91 -17.22
N GLU A 93 5.90 -10.41 -17.79
CA GLU A 93 5.95 -9.45 -18.91
C GLU A 93 6.65 -8.16 -18.47
N ARG A 94 6.33 -7.65 -17.29
CA ARG A 94 6.99 -6.46 -16.75
C ARG A 94 8.48 -6.70 -16.45
N PHE A 95 8.84 -7.87 -15.93
CA PHE A 95 10.23 -8.25 -15.68
C PHE A 95 11.07 -8.25 -16.96
N VAL A 96 10.54 -8.83 -18.03
CA VAL A 96 11.24 -8.87 -19.34
C VAL A 96 11.43 -7.45 -19.89
N GLN A 97 10.42 -6.58 -19.78
CA GLN A 97 10.55 -5.18 -20.16
C GLN A 97 11.65 -4.47 -19.36
N TRP A 98 11.69 -4.69 -18.05
CA TRP A 98 12.71 -4.10 -17.16
C TRP A 98 14.13 -4.58 -17.47
N CYS A 99 14.30 -5.84 -17.86
CA CYS A 99 15.62 -6.36 -18.27
C CYS A 99 16.18 -5.64 -19.50
N ALA A 100 15.33 -5.04 -20.34
CA ALA A 100 15.75 -4.31 -21.54
C ALA A 100 16.75 -5.09 -22.42
N GLY A 101 16.61 -6.42 -22.49
CA GLY A 101 17.44 -7.31 -23.30
C GLY A 101 18.51 -8.11 -22.55
N ALA A 102 18.80 -7.79 -21.28
CA ALA A 102 19.81 -8.52 -20.50
C ALA A 102 19.47 -8.61 -19.01
N VAL A 103 19.87 -9.71 -18.37
CA VAL A 103 19.72 -9.91 -16.91
C VAL A 103 21.10 -10.11 -16.27
N THR A 104 21.34 -9.44 -15.14
CA THR A 104 22.65 -9.45 -14.46
C THR A 104 22.57 -10.12 -13.09
N PHE A 105 23.40 -11.13 -12.88
CA PHE A 105 23.59 -11.80 -11.60
C PHE A 105 24.98 -11.52 -11.03
N GLU A 106 25.05 -11.21 -9.73
CA GLU A 106 26.31 -10.98 -9.03
C GLU A 106 26.47 -11.99 -7.90
N ASP A 107 27.71 -12.39 -7.63
CA ASP A 107 28.03 -13.21 -6.47
C ASP A 107 28.10 -12.31 -5.23
N ALA A 108 27.18 -12.51 -4.29
CA ALA A 108 27.13 -11.77 -3.04
C ALA A 108 28.40 -11.93 -2.19
N ASN A 109 29.16 -13.02 -2.40
CA ASN A 109 30.43 -13.26 -1.72
C ASN A 109 31.63 -12.61 -2.44
N GLY A 110 31.43 -12.02 -3.61
CA GLY A 110 32.49 -11.41 -4.42
C GLY A 110 33.55 -12.39 -4.93
N VAL A 111 33.26 -13.70 -4.95
CA VAL A 111 34.21 -14.74 -5.37
C VAL A 111 34.26 -14.86 -6.88
N GLU A 112 33.16 -14.56 -7.58
CA GLU A 112 33.10 -14.57 -9.04
C GLU A 112 32.63 -13.24 -9.64
N SER A 113 33.08 -12.97 -10.86
CA SER A 113 32.64 -11.80 -11.62
C SER A 113 31.15 -11.87 -11.97
N PRO A 114 30.48 -10.72 -12.13
CA PRO A 114 29.09 -10.67 -12.58
C PRO A 114 28.83 -11.48 -13.86
N VAL A 115 27.65 -12.08 -13.94
CA VAL A 115 27.19 -12.85 -15.09
C VAL A 115 26.03 -12.10 -15.74
N VAL A 116 26.20 -11.72 -16.99
CA VAL A 116 25.17 -11.08 -17.81
C VAL A 116 24.70 -12.09 -18.84
N GLU A 117 23.38 -12.27 -18.95
CA GLU A 117 22.75 -13.17 -19.92
C GLU A 117 21.73 -12.39 -20.75
N ASP A 118 21.77 -12.57 -22.08
CA ASP A 118 20.79 -11.97 -22.99
C ASP A 118 19.42 -12.64 -22.79
N VAL A 119 18.36 -11.83 -22.67
CA VAL A 119 16.99 -12.30 -22.45
C VAL A 119 16.00 -11.55 -23.33
N ARG A 120 15.15 -12.27 -24.05
CA ARG A 120 14.06 -11.70 -24.87
C ARG A 120 12.69 -12.16 -24.42
N THR A 121 12.65 -13.32 -23.78
CA THR A 121 11.46 -13.95 -23.25
C THR A 121 11.68 -14.33 -21.79
N TYR A 122 10.60 -14.64 -21.08
CA TYR A 122 10.72 -15.10 -19.70
C TYR A 122 11.35 -16.50 -19.61
N ASP A 123 11.22 -17.33 -20.64
CA ASP A 123 11.90 -18.63 -20.69
C ASP A 123 13.43 -18.48 -20.74
N ASP A 124 13.94 -17.43 -21.40
CA ASP A 124 15.36 -17.09 -21.39
C ASP A 124 15.83 -16.72 -19.97
N VAL A 125 15.03 -15.93 -19.24
CA VAL A 125 15.30 -15.57 -17.83
C VAL A 125 15.39 -16.84 -16.97
N PHE A 126 14.44 -17.76 -17.14
CA PHE A 126 14.44 -19.00 -16.37
C PHE A 126 15.63 -19.91 -16.73
N ALA A 127 16.02 -19.93 -18.00
CA ALA A 127 17.24 -20.62 -18.45
C ALA A 127 18.51 -20.00 -17.85
N ALA A 128 18.60 -18.66 -17.80
CA ALA A 128 19.70 -17.93 -17.17
C ALA A 128 19.82 -18.28 -15.68
N VAL A 129 18.73 -18.24 -14.91
CA VAL A 129 18.71 -18.65 -13.49
C VAL A 129 19.23 -20.08 -13.31
N LYS A 130 18.76 -21.02 -14.14
CA LYS A 130 19.23 -22.42 -14.09
C LYS A 130 20.72 -22.55 -14.43
N LYS A 131 21.21 -21.79 -15.42
CA LYS A 131 22.62 -21.79 -15.83
C LYS A 131 23.52 -21.32 -14.70
N VAL A 132 23.14 -20.22 -14.05
CA VAL A 132 23.84 -19.63 -12.91
C VAL A 132 23.82 -20.59 -11.70
N GLY A 133 22.66 -21.18 -11.36
CA GLY A 133 22.57 -22.16 -10.28
C GLY A 133 23.39 -23.44 -10.51
N ARG A 134 23.57 -23.87 -11.77
CA ARG A 134 24.47 -24.98 -12.11
C ARG A 134 25.94 -24.65 -11.88
N ARG A 135 26.37 -23.39 -12.01
CA ARG A 135 27.75 -22.97 -11.74
C ARG A 135 28.12 -23.16 -10.26
N SER A 136 27.22 -22.80 -9.34
CA SER A 136 27.45 -23.00 -7.90
C SER A 136 27.63 -24.47 -7.51
N ARG A 137 27.01 -25.41 -8.23
CA ARG A 137 27.06 -26.86 -7.92
C ARG A 137 28.32 -27.57 -8.43
N ARG A 138 29.09 -26.96 -9.32
CA ARG A 138 30.27 -27.61 -9.96
C ARG A 138 31.56 -27.50 -9.12
N ARG A 139 31.55 -26.78 -7.99
CA ARG A 139 32.76 -26.57 -7.18
C ARG A 139 33.03 -27.72 -6.19
N PRO A 140 34.31 -28.04 -5.92
CA PRO A 140 34.70 -28.97 -4.86
C PRO A 140 34.21 -28.48 -3.49
N ARG A 141 33.84 -29.43 -2.62
CA ARG A 141 33.24 -29.21 -1.29
C ARG A 141 34.07 -28.34 -0.30
N GLN A 142 35.30 -27.98 -0.67
CA GLN A 142 36.26 -27.25 0.16
C GLN A 142 36.34 -25.74 -0.18
N GLN A 143 35.66 -25.25 -1.23
CA GLN A 143 35.64 -23.83 -1.56
C GLN A 143 34.27 -23.19 -1.24
N PRO A 144 34.24 -21.90 -0.84
CA PRO A 144 32.98 -21.18 -0.72
C PRO A 144 32.26 -21.17 -2.07
N SER A 145 30.99 -21.56 -2.07
CA SER A 145 30.13 -21.56 -3.25
C SER A 145 29.63 -20.15 -3.54
N PRO A 146 29.64 -19.69 -4.81
CA PRO A 146 29.11 -18.39 -5.16
C PRO A 146 27.62 -18.33 -4.84
N GLN A 147 27.21 -17.24 -4.19
CA GLN A 147 25.83 -16.93 -3.86
C GLN A 147 25.31 -15.92 -4.87
N TRP A 148 24.85 -16.44 -6.01
CA TRP A 148 24.32 -15.62 -7.08
C TRP A 148 23.01 -14.94 -6.69
N ARG A 149 22.98 -13.63 -6.87
CA ARG A 149 21.83 -12.77 -6.62
C ARG A 149 21.54 -11.91 -7.85
N LEU A 150 20.27 -11.62 -8.07
CA LEU A 150 19.88 -10.67 -9.12
C LEU A 150 20.25 -9.26 -8.65
N ARG A 151 20.91 -8.51 -9.53
CA ARG A 151 21.18 -7.09 -9.29
C ARG A 151 19.99 -6.24 -9.69
N VAL A 152 19.50 -5.42 -8.77
CA VAL A 152 18.41 -4.47 -8.97
C VAL A 152 18.88 -3.10 -8.49
N GLY A 153 19.34 -2.25 -9.42
CA GLY A 153 19.98 -0.99 -9.07
C GLY A 153 21.25 -1.21 -8.23
N SER A 154 21.22 -0.71 -6.99
CA SER A 154 22.27 -0.90 -5.97
C SER A 154 22.05 -2.12 -5.06
N THR A 155 20.93 -2.82 -5.19
CA THR A 155 20.53 -3.91 -4.29
C THR A 155 20.77 -5.28 -4.93
N LEU A 156 21.18 -6.25 -4.13
CA LEU A 156 21.29 -7.66 -4.51
C LEU A 156 20.17 -8.47 -3.83
N ILE A 157 19.38 -9.17 -4.63
CA ILE A 157 18.27 -9.99 -4.12
C ILE A 157 18.41 -11.45 -4.50
N ASP A 158 17.90 -12.33 -3.64
CA ASP A 158 17.72 -13.73 -4.00
C ASP A 158 16.62 -13.84 -5.07
N PHE A 159 16.93 -14.50 -6.19
CA PHE A 159 16.01 -14.60 -7.32
C PHE A 159 16.03 -16.01 -7.92
N ASN A 160 14.87 -16.66 -7.93
CA ASN A 160 14.70 -18.04 -8.39
C ASN A 160 13.92 -18.15 -9.71
N GLY A 161 13.53 -17.03 -10.32
CA GLY A 161 12.70 -17.02 -11.53
C GLY A 161 11.26 -17.51 -11.34
N MET A 162 10.80 -17.67 -10.09
CA MET A 162 9.43 -18.03 -9.74
C MET A 162 8.68 -16.83 -9.17
N LEU A 163 7.37 -16.96 -8.94
CA LEU A 163 6.51 -15.88 -8.41
C LEU A 163 7.09 -15.17 -7.19
N ALA A 164 7.64 -15.91 -6.22
CA ALA A 164 8.28 -15.31 -5.05
C ALA A 164 9.46 -14.39 -5.43
N GLY A 165 10.36 -14.85 -6.31
CA GLY A 165 11.48 -14.06 -6.81
C GLY A 165 11.05 -12.85 -7.64
N LEU A 166 10.01 -13.00 -8.47
CA LEU A 166 9.39 -11.90 -9.21
C LEU A 166 8.84 -10.82 -8.27
N ARG A 167 8.14 -11.21 -7.20
CA ARG A 167 7.62 -10.24 -6.23
C ARG A 167 8.73 -9.52 -5.46
N THR A 168 9.76 -10.25 -5.02
CA THR A 168 10.94 -9.64 -4.39
C THR A 168 11.62 -8.66 -5.34
N TRP A 169 11.74 -9.01 -6.62
CA TRP A 169 12.24 -8.10 -7.65
C TRP A 169 11.37 -6.85 -7.79
N ALA A 170 10.05 -7.00 -7.96
CA ALA A 170 9.16 -5.87 -8.19
C ALA A 170 9.20 -4.88 -7.02
N ARG A 171 9.31 -5.37 -5.78
CA ARG A 171 9.55 -4.55 -4.58
C ARG A 171 10.92 -3.85 -4.61
N ALA A 172 11.98 -4.60 -4.89
CA ALA A 172 13.34 -4.05 -4.95
C ALA A 172 13.52 -3.01 -6.08
N ALA A 173 12.77 -3.15 -7.17
CA ALA A 173 12.74 -2.22 -8.30
C ALA A 173 11.83 -1.00 -8.05
N GLY A 174 11.18 -0.90 -6.88
CA GLY A 174 10.26 0.19 -6.57
C GLY A 174 8.94 0.15 -7.32
N LEU A 175 8.60 -0.98 -7.95
CA LEU A 175 7.36 -1.14 -8.71
C LEU A 175 6.16 -1.46 -7.83
N LEU A 176 6.37 -2.07 -6.65
CA LEU A 176 5.31 -2.34 -5.68
C LEU A 176 5.52 -1.52 -4.41
N ARG A 177 4.47 -0.81 -3.98
CA ARG A 177 4.47 0.11 -2.85
C ARG A 177 3.53 -0.32 -1.73
N GLY A 178 3.66 0.33 -0.58
CA GLY A 178 2.84 0.14 0.61
C GLY A 178 3.26 -1.07 1.44
N GLN A 179 3.36 -0.89 2.75
CA GLN A 179 3.70 -1.96 3.69
C GLN A 179 2.51 -2.87 4.01
N ARG A 180 1.28 -2.35 4.04
CA ARG A 180 0.07 -3.15 4.30
C ARG A 180 -0.17 -4.18 3.20
N THR A 181 0.09 -3.78 1.96
CA THR A 181 -0.19 -4.58 0.77
C THR A 181 0.65 -5.85 0.71
N ARG A 182 1.84 -5.86 1.34
CA ARG A 182 2.72 -7.05 1.41
C ARG A 182 2.02 -8.29 1.97
N GLY A 183 1.19 -8.11 3.01
CA GLY A 183 0.43 -9.21 3.61
C GLY A 183 -0.62 -9.77 2.66
N ILE A 184 -1.32 -8.88 1.95
CA ILE A 184 -2.32 -9.25 0.93
C ILE A 184 -1.65 -9.97 -0.24
N GLU A 185 -0.57 -9.41 -0.77
CA GLU A 185 0.17 -10.05 -1.85
C GLU A 185 0.67 -11.46 -1.45
N HIS A 186 1.12 -11.65 -0.20
CA HIS A 186 1.49 -12.98 0.33
C HIS A 186 0.31 -13.95 0.33
N ALA A 187 -0.87 -13.50 0.76
CA ALA A 187 -2.09 -14.28 0.65
C ALA A 187 -2.43 -14.61 -0.81
N MET A 188 -2.34 -13.65 -1.72
CA MET A 188 -2.59 -13.87 -3.15
C MET A 188 -1.64 -14.88 -3.77
N SER A 189 -0.35 -14.89 -3.39
CA SER A 189 0.58 -15.93 -3.85
C SER A 189 0.22 -17.32 -3.35
N LYS A 190 -0.23 -17.45 -2.10
CA LYS A 190 -0.73 -18.74 -1.59
C LYS A 190 -1.99 -19.21 -2.34
N LEU A 191 -2.91 -18.29 -2.61
CA LEU A 191 -4.12 -18.59 -3.39
C LEU A 191 -3.76 -19.04 -4.80
N ARG A 192 -2.88 -18.30 -5.49
CA ARG A 192 -2.34 -18.68 -6.80
C ARG A 192 -1.73 -20.09 -6.77
N ASP A 193 -0.93 -20.40 -5.75
CA ASP A 193 -0.31 -21.73 -5.65
C ASP A 193 -1.34 -22.84 -5.39
N ALA A 194 -2.40 -22.56 -4.63
CA ALA A 194 -3.52 -23.48 -4.44
C ALA A 194 -4.28 -23.74 -5.76
N VAL A 195 -4.48 -22.69 -6.57
CA VAL A 195 -5.10 -22.81 -7.92
C VAL A 195 -4.22 -23.62 -8.87
N ALA A 196 -2.90 -23.43 -8.82
CA ALA A 196 -1.96 -24.21 -9.64
C ALA A 196 -1.88 -25.69 -9.23
N HIS A 197 -2.29 -26.03 -8.01
CA HIS A 197 -2.25 -27.36 -7.42
C HIS A 197 -3.57 -27.72 -6.74
N PRO A 198 -4.67 -27.86 -7.52
CA PRO A 198 -6.00 -28.01 -6.97
C PRO A 198 -6.13 -29.35 -6.21
N THR A 199 -6.67 -29.29 -4.99
CA THR A 199 -6.92 -30.46 -4.15
C THR A 199 -8.39 -30.89 -4.13
N GLY A 200 -9.29 -30.12 -4.73
CA GLY A 200 -10.72 -30.38 -4.76
C GLY A 200 -11.51 -29.32 -5.51
N TYR A 201 -12.83 -29.52 -5.60
CA TYR A 201 -13.76 -28.55 -6.18
C TYR A 201 -14.02 -27.40 -5.18
N HIS A 202 -14.12 -26.18 -5.70
CA HIS A 202 -14.47 -24.98 -4.94
C HIS A 202 -15.36 -24.05 -5.76
N ARG A 203 -16.04 -23.11 -5.09
CA ARG A 203 -16.88 -22.09 -5.72
C ARG A 203 -16.62 -20.73 -5.09
N THR A 204 -16.45 -19.71 -5.92
CA THR A 204 -16.27 -18.32 -5.49
C THR A 204 -17.57 -17.52 -5.67
N MET A 205 -17.76 -16.45 -4.90
CA MET A 205 -18.88 -15.52 -5.08
C MET A 205 -18.59 -14.47 -6.18
N PRO A 206 -19.60 -13.95 -6.89
CA PRO A 206 -19.39 -12.89 -7.89
C PRO A 206 -18.72 -11.64 -7.31
N VAL A 207 -19.08 -11.25 -6.09
CA VAL A 207 -18.49 -10.08 -5.40
C VAL A 207 -17.03 -10.30 -4.99
N GLU A 208 -16.65 -11.55 -4.67
CA GLU A 208 -15.26 -11.90 -4.39
C GLU A 208 -14.44 -11.92 -5.67
N THR A 209 -14.99 -12.51 -6.74
CA THR A 209 -14.37 -12.53 -8.07
C THR A 209 -14.16 -11.10 -8.60
N ALA A 210 -15.15 -10.22 -8.43
CA ALA A 210 -15.01 -8.80 -8.78
C ALA A 210 -13.89 -8.14 -7.97
N ARG A 211 -13.80 -8.39 -6.67
CA ARG A 211 -12.69 -7.90 -5.83
C ARG A 211 -11.33 -8.39 -6.32
N THR A 212 -11.22 -9.66 -6.71
CA THR A 212 -9.98 -10.20 -7.29
C THR A 212 -9.62 -9.50 -8.61
N LEU A 213 -10.61 -9.16 -9.45
CA LEU A 213 -10.37 -8.38 -10.68
C LEU A 213 -9.91 -6.96 -10.39
N HIS A 214 -10.49 -6.30 -9.39
CA HIS A 214 -10.03 -5.00 -8.89
C HIS A 214 -8.58 -5.07 -8.39
N ASP A 215 -8.28 -6.02 -7.50
CA ASP A 215 -6.94 -6.25 -6.97
C ASP A 215 -5.92 -6.54 -8.10
N LEU A 216 -6.33 -7.29 -9.12
CA LEU A 216 -5.52 -7.57 -10.31
C LEU A 216 -5.28 -6.31 -11.14
N ALA A 217 -6.30 -5.50 -11.39
CA ALA A 217 -6.18 -4.25 -12.14
C ALA A 217 -5.23 -3.27 -11.43
N GLU A 218 -5.39 -3.11 -10.11
CA GLU A 218 -4.49 -2.29 -9.28
C GLU A 218 -3.06 -2.78 -9.35
N LEU A 219 -2.82 -4.10 -9.24
CA LEU A 219 -1.48 -4.67 -9.34
C LEU A 219 -0.86 -4.40 -10.71
N ILE A 220 -1.60 -4.67 -11.80
CA ILE A 220 -1.11 -4.45 -13.15
C ILE A 220 -0.77 -2.98 -13.35
N ASN A 221 -1.67 -2.05 -13.03
CA ASN A 221 -1.40 -0.63 -13.20
C ASN A 221 -0.18 -0.18 -12.37
N GLN A 222 -0.08 -0.62 -11.13
CA GLN A 222 1.04 -0.30 -10.26
C GLN A 222 2.38 -0.82 -10.80
N LEU A 223 2.42 -2.03 -11.39
CA LEU A 223 3.62 -2.56 -12.04
C LEU A 223 4.12 -1.67 -13.19
N TRP A 224 3.23 -0.93 -13.85
CA TRP A 224 3.54 0.06 -14.88
C TRP A 224 3.67 1.50 -14.35
N GLY A 225 3.58 1.70 -13.03
CA GLY A 225 3.78 3.01 -12.41
C GLY A 225 2.51 3.87 -12.31
N HIS A 226 1.34 3.28 -12.49
CA HIS A 226 0.04 3.95 -12.38
C HIS A 226 -0.66 3.52 -11.10
N PRO A 227 -0.50 4.24 -9.98
CA PRO A 227 -1.26 3.92 -8.77
C PRO A 227 -2.74 4.27 -8.96
N THR A 228 -3.63 3.52 -8.33
CA THR A 228 -5.08 3.58 -8.62
C THR A 228 -5.78 4.61 -7.73
N PRO A 229 -6.49 5.61 -8.30
CA PRO A 229 -7.29 6.55 -7.51
C PRO A 229 -8.36 5.82 -6.68
N GLY A 230 -8.25 5.91 -5.34
CA GLY A 230 -9.16 5.19 -4.44
C GLY A 230 -8.90 3.68 -4.35
N GLY A 231 -7.81 3.21 -4.95
CA GLY A 231 -7.39 1.81 -4.90
C GLY A 231 -7.13 1.36 -3.46
N ARG A 232 -7.42 0.10 -3.19
CA ARG A 232 -7.26 -0.52 -1.87
C ARG A 232 -5.84 -1.05 -1.65
N LEU A 233 -5.22 -1.59 -2.70
CA LEU A 233 -3.90 -2.22 -2.65
C LEU A 233 -2.78 -1.24 -2.98
N TYR A 234 -2.93 -0.49 -4.06
CA TYR A 234 -1.92 0.44 -4.55
C TYR A 234 -2.56 1.81 -4.79
N PRO A 235 -2.97 2.50 -3.71
CA PRO A 235 -3.66 3.77 -3.80
C PRO A 235 -2.78 4.84 -4.47
N ALA A 236 -3.40 5.65 -5.32
CA ALA A 236 -2.83 6.92 -5.75
C ALA A 236 -2.62 7.86 -4.55
N PRO A 237 -1.71 8.83 -4.70
CA PRO A 237 -1.62 9.97 -3.77
C PRO A 237 -3.00 10.56 -3.47
N VAL A 238 -3.20 10.99 -2.22
CA VAL A 238 -4.48 11.53 -1.74
C VAL A 238 -4.52 13.03 -1.93
N GLU A 239 -5.68 13.52 -2.36
CA GLU A 239 -5.98 14.94 -2.37
C GLU A 239 -6.19 15.42 -0.93
N ARG A 240 -5.68 16.60 -0.64
CA ARG A 240 -5.84 17.26 0.64
C ARG A 240 -6.39 18.65 0.42
N ASP A 241 -7.42 18.97 1.17
CA ASP A 241 -8.05 20.29 1.18
C ASP A 241 -7.71 21.05 2.45
N ILE A 242 -8.08 22.32 2.46
CA ILE A 242 -7.94 23.18 3.64
C ILE A 242 -9.13 22.91 4.54
N VAL A 243 -8.85 22.35 5.70
CA VAL A 243 -9.87 22.06 6.72
C VAL A 243 -9.59 22.87 7.97
N VAL A 244 -10.68 23.19 8.65
CA VAL A 244 -10.68 23.88 9.93
C VAL A 244 -10.89 22.83 11.00
N MET A 245 -10.05 22.90 12.03
CA MET A 245 -10.32 22.22 13.29
C MET A 245 -10.54 23.25 14.37
N ALA A 246 -11.57 23.03 15.18
CA ALA A 246 -11.95 23.90 16.26
C ALA A 246 -12.12 23.09 17.55
N TRP A 247 -11.71 23.65 18.68
CA TRP A 247 -12.02 23.08 19.99
C TRP A 247 -12.31 24.15 21.03
N ASP A 248 -13.05 23.80 22.07
CA ASP A 248 -13.33 24.67 23.22
C ASP A 248 -12.63 24.18 24.49
N ASP A 249 -12.77 24.93 25.58
CA ASP A 249 -12.23 24.56 26.89
C ASP A 249 -12.97 23.37 27.54
N GLU A 250 -14.15 23.00 27.04
CA GLU A 250 -14.93 21.84 27.50
C GLU A 250 -14.46 20.52 26.85
N GLY A 251 -13.59 20.60 25.85
CA GLY A 251 -13.01 19.47 25.13
C GLY A 251 -13.84 19.01 23.92
N SER A 252 -14.81 19.81 23.48
CA SER A 252 -15.51 19.57 22.22
C SER A 252 -14.55 19.84 21.08
N VAL A 253 -14.49 18.93 20.10
CA VAL A 253 -13.64 19.10 18.91
C VAL A 253 -14.50 18.94 17.67
N HIS A 254 -14.36 19.88 16.72
CA HIS A 254 -15.06 19.89 15.45
C HIS A 254 -14.08 20.00 14.28
N MET A 255 -14.48 19.44 13.14
CA MET A 255 -13.78 19.59 11.87
C MET A 255 -14.76 19.99 10.78
N ALA A 256 -14.39 20.99 9.99
CA ALA A 256 -15.19 21.51 8.89
C ALA A 256 -14.32 21.84 7.67
N GLN A 257 -14.93 21.94 6.49
CA GLN A 257 -14.26 22.56 5.34
C GLN A 257 -13.98 24.03 5.64
N ALA A 258 -12.86 24.58 5.15
CA ALA A 258 -12.48 25.96 5.45
C ALA A 258 -13.54 27.00 5.06
N ASP A 259 -14.27 26.75 3.97
CA ASP A 259 -15.33 27.64 3.51
C ASP A 259 -16.50 27.75 4.48
N ALA A 260 -16.75 26.72 5.29
CA ALA A 260 -17.82 26.73 6.30
C ALA A 260 -17.59 27.77 7.40
N LEU A 261 -16.35 28.23 7.60
CA LEU A 261 -16.08 29.33 8.52
C LEU A 261 -16.85 30.59 8.15
N ARG A 262 -17.19 30.81 6.87
CA ARG A 262 -17.90 32.03 6.44
C ARG A 262 -19.36 32.04 6.90
N ASP A 263 -19.95 30.87 7.06
CA ASP A 263 -21.39 30.70 7.33
C ASP A 263 -21.71 30.55 8.83
N ASP A 264 -20.73 30.17 9.65
CA ASP A 264 -20.93 29.92 11.08
C ASP A 264 -20.83 31.21 11.92
N THR A 265 -21.94 31.69 12.49
CA THR A 265 -21.96 32.93 13.31
C THR A 265 -21.83 32.70 14.81
N ASP A 266 -21.94 31.46 15.29
CA ASP A 266 -22.11 31.13 16.71
C ASP A 266 -20.91 30.35 17.27
N ALA A 267 -19.70 30.77 16.93
CA ALA A 267 -18.46 30.05 17.24
C ALA A 267 -17.59 30.74 18.32
N ASP A 268 -18.20 31.53 19.20
CA ASP A 268 -17.52 32.17 20.34
C ASP A 268 -17.06 31.11 21.35
N GLY A 269 -15.83 31.24 21.85
CA GLY A 269 -15.24 30.32 22.84
C GLY A 269 -14.45 29.15 22.23
N TYR A 270 -14.40 29.03 20.90
CA TYR A 270 -13.57 28.04 20.21
C TYR A 270 -12.21 28.61 19.80
N HIS A 271 -11.18 27.76 19.87
CA HIS A 271 -9.87 27.95 19.25
C HIS A 271 -9.82 27.25 17.91
N PHE A 272 -9.35 27.96 16.88
CA PHE A 272 -9.32 27.49 15.51
C PHE A 272 -7.89 27.28 15.02
N ILE A 273 -7.68 26.17 14.30
CA ILE A 273 -6.49 25.95 13.48
C ILE A 273 -6.91 25.62 12.05
N LEU A 274 -6.02 25.95 11.12
CA LEU A 274 -6.14 25.58 9.72
C LEU A 274 -5.07 24.56 9.39
N ILE A 275 -5.50 23.44 8.80
CA ILE A 275 -4.61 22.39 8.35
C ILE A 275 -4.95 21.99 6.92
N ARG A 276 -3.95 21.48 6.21
CA ARG A 276 -4.15 20.76 4.95
C ARG A 276 -4.29 19.27 5.26
N SER A 277 -5.44 18.66 4.95
CA SER A 277 -5.78 17.29 5.33
C SER A 277 -6.55 16.56 4.22
N ALA A 278 -6.33 15.25 4.09
CA ALA A 278 -7.14 14.39 3.22
C ALA A 278 -8.51 14.06 3.84
N SER A 279 -8.59 14.16 5.16
CA SER A 279 -9.81 13.89 5.93
C SER A 279 -10.52 15.19 6.24
N GLY A 280 -11.82 15.20 5.96
CA GLY A 280 -12.73 16.33 6.13
C GLY A 280 -14.16 15.89 5.83
N PRO A 281 -15.19 16.69 6.20
CA PRO A 281 -16.57 16.36 5.88
C PRO A 281 -16.76 16.13 4.38
N GLY A 282 -17.42 15.02 4.02
CA GLY A 282 -17.65 14.61 2.64
C GLY A 282 -16.47 13.92 1.94
N SER A 283 -15.29 13.83 2.58
CA SER A 283 -14.18 13.05 2.05
C SER A 283 -14.46 11.56 2.14
N ARG A 284 -14.01 10.81 1.14
CA ARG A 284 -13.99 9.33 1.19
C ARG A 284 -12.93 8.78 2.16
N TYR A 285 -12.00 9.62 2.60
CA TYR A 285 -10.90 9.26 3.49
C TYR A 285 -11.25 9.64 4.92
N GLU A 286 -11.85 8.69 5.64
CA GLU A 286 -12.09 8.81 7.07
C GLU A 286 -10.79 8.51 7.84
N ASP A 287 -10.48 9.36 8.82
CA ASP A 287 -9.34 9.18 9.72
C ASP A 287 -9.87 9.08 11.15
N ALA A 288 -9.76 7.91 11.77
CA ALA A 288 -10.24 7.68 13.13
C ALA A 288 -9.51 8.52 14.19
N TYR A 289 -8.36 9.12 13.85
CA TYR A 289 -7.52 9.91 14.75
C TYR A 289 -7.47 11.39 14.37
N TRP A 290 -8.41 11.87 13.54
CA TRP A 290 -8.44 13.27 13.11
C TRP A 290 -8.40 14.25 14.29
N SER A 291 -9.11 13.95 15.38
CA SER A 291 -9.18 14.78 16.60
C SER A 291 -7.89 14.76 17.43
N ALA A 292 -6.92 13.93 17.05
CA ALA A 292 -5.66 13.82 17.76
C ALA A 292 -4.51 14.60 17.09
N PHE A 293 -4.82 15.46 16.12
CA PHE A 293 -3.85 16.24 15.35
C PHE A 293 -2.80 16.94 16.24
N ASP A 294 -1.55 16.87 15.79
CA ASP A 294 -0.41 17.50 16.41
C ASP A 294 0.54 18.00 15.32
N ALA A 295 0.99 19.25 15.40
CA ALA A 295 1.87 19.81 14.38
C ALA A 295 3.29 19.21 14.42
N ARG A 296 3.71 18.63 15.55
CA ARG A 296 5.05 18.04 15.74
C ARG A 296 5.07 16.53 15.55
N PHE A 297 3.93 15.86 15.76
CA PHE A 297 3.81 14.41 15.69
C PHE A 297 2.87 13.98 14.56
N GLU A 298 3.16 12.84 13.96
CA GLU A 298 2.31 12.18 12.98
C GLU A 298 1.26 11.34 13.70
N THR A 299 0.15 11.99 14.07
CA THR A 299 -0.94 11.38 14.86
C THR A 299 -2.17 11.00 14.05
N THR A 300 -2.29 11.53 12.82
CA THR A 300 -3.34 11.25 11.84
C THR A 300 -2.91 10.13 10.88
N GLN A 301 -3.83 9.30 10.38
CA GLN A 301 -3.52 8.27 9.38
C GLN A 301 -2.94 8.88 8.10
N PHE A 302 -3.55 9.96 7.62
CA PHE A 302 -3.09 10.66 6.41
C PHE A 302 -2.17 11.83 6.77
N PRO A 303 -1.22 12.22 5.90
CA PRO A 303 -0.34 13.35 6.17
C PRO A 303 -1.15 14.65 6.29
N ALA A 304 -1.22 15.18 7.51
CA ALA A 304 -1.77 16.51 7.76
C ALA A 304 -0.65 17.55 7.83
N GLU A 305 -0.90 18.77 7.38
CA GLU A 305 0.04 19.88 7.49
C GLU A 305 -0.60 21.06 8.20
N TYR A 306 0.04 21.52 9.28
CA TYR A 306 -0.33 22.77 9.93
C TYR A 306 -0.08 23.97 9.01
N LEU A 307 -1.07 24.87 8.92
CA LEU A 307 -0.97 26.11 8.15
C LEU A 307 -1.03 27.35 9.07
N TRP A 308 -1.97 27.38 10.01
CA TRP A 308 -2.21 28.54 10.85
C TRP A 308 -2.92 28.19 12.18
N GLY A 309 -2.78 29.06 13.18
CA GLY A 309 -3.46 29.00 14.48
C GLY A 309 -2.58 28.56 15.65
N PRO A 310 -3.11 28.37 16.87
CA PRO A 310 -4.50 28.61 17.24
C PRO A 310 -4.84 30.11 17.21
N GLY A 311 -6.10 30.43 16.95
CA GLY A 311 -6.62 31.78 17.07
C GLY A 311 -8.15 31.80 17.03
N SER A 312 -8.73 32.99 17.00
CA SER A 312 -10.17 33.18 16.86
C SER A 312 -10.65 32.91 15.43
N ARG A 313 -11.96 32.73 15.26
CA ARG A 313 -12.61 32.59 13.95
C ARG A 313 -12.30 33.77 13.02
N SER A 314 -12.35 35.00 13.52
CA SER A 314 -12.12 36.20 12.71
C SER A 314 -10.69 36.29 12.20
N GLU A 315 -9.71 35.89 13.02
CA GLU A 315 -8.31 35.81 12.61
C GLU A 315 -8.07 34.69 11.59
N ALA A 316 -8.74 33.54 11.77
CA ALA A 316 -8.67 32.42 10.82
C ALA A 316 -9.21 32.82 9.43
N LEU A 317 -10.37 33.48 9.40
CA LEU A 317 -10.97 34.01 8.17
C LEU A 317 -10.08 35.07 7.51
N ALA A 318 -9.56 36.02 8.29
CA ALA A 318 -8.66 37.04 7.77
C ALA A 318 -7.39 36.42 7.15
N TRP A 319 -6.86 35.36 7.75
CA TRP A 319 -5.72 34.63 7.20
C TRP A 319 -6.09 33.85 5.92
N LEU A 320 -7.23 33.17 5.88
CA LEU A 320 -7.71 32.45 4.69
C LEU A 320 -7.87 33.38 3.48
N ASP A 321 -8.47 34.55 3.69
CA ASP A 321 -8.72 35.52 2.62
C ASP A 321 -7.42 36.16 2.13
N ALA A 322 -6.43 36.34 3.02
CA ALA A 322 -5.12 36.90 2.69
C ALA A 322 -4.20 35.90 1.97
N GLU A 323 -4.05 34.69 2.49
CA GLU A 323 -3.09 33.70 1.98
C GLU A 323 -3.66 32.82 0.86
N GLN A 324 -4.99 32.66 0.80
CA GLN A 324 -5.69 31.81 -0.16
C GLN A 324 -5.00 30.45 -0.37
N PRO A 325 -4.78 29.69 0.71
CA PRO A 325 -4.05 28.44 0.63
C PRO A 325 -4.76 27.46 -0.30
N LYS A 326 -3.98 26.69 -1.05
CA LYS A 326 -4.51 25.67 -1.96
C LYS A 326 -4.37 24.28 -1.34
N GLY A 327 -5.32 23.43 -1.70
CA GLY A 327 -5.17 22.00 -1.57
C GLY A 327 -4.00 21.47 -2.40
N ASP A 328 -3.56 20.26 -2.10
CA ASP A 328 -2.50 19.58 -2.83
C ASP A 328 -2.76 18.08 -2.90
N THR A 329 -1.81 17.34 -3.45
CA THR A 329 -1.84 15.88 -3.47
C THR A 329 -0.57 15.35 -2.80
N VAL A 330 -0.72 14.38 -1.90
CA VAL A 330 0.41 13.81 -1.16
C VAL A 330 0.38 12.29 -1.17
N ASP A 331 1.57 11.70 -1.27
CA ASP A 331 1.74 10.28 -1.04
C ASP A 331 1.63 9.96 0.46
N TYR A 332 0.96 8.87 0.80
CA TYR A 332 0.79 8.44 2.18
C TYR A 332 1.24 7.01 2.46
N VAL A 333 1.73 6.27 1.46
CA VAL A 333 2.24 4.91 1.68
C VAL A 333 3.76 4.91 1.72
N ASP A 334 4.36 3.88 2.34
CA ASP A 334 5.82 3.76 2.49
C ASP A 334 6.50 4.98 3.13
N ARG A 335 5.78 5.69 4.01
CA ARG A 335 6.27 6.85 4.75
C ARG A 335 7.35 6.42 5.74
N VAL A 336 8.35 7.28 5.95
CA VAL A 336 9.39 7.07 6.96
C VAL A 336 9.06 7.88 8.20
N PHE A 337 9.05 7.20 9.35
CA PHE A 337 8.78 7.78 10.64
C PHE A 337 9.97 7.57 11.58
N MET A 338 10.22 8.55 12.44
CA MET A 338 11.15 8.45 13.56
C MET A 338 10.37 8.39 14.88
N LEU A 339 10.71 7.42 15.72
CA LEU A 339 10.08 7.21 17.03
C LEU A 339 11.14 7.20 18.12
N ARG A 340 10.80 7.82 19.24
CA ARG A 340 11.65 7.87 20.43
C ARG A 340 11.13 6.89 21.47
N GLU A 341 12.03 6.12 22.06
CA GLU A 341 11.81 5.29 23.23
C GLU A 341 12.67 5.82 24.39
N HIS A 342 12.04 6.31 25.44
CA HIS A 342 12.73 6.90 26.60
C HIS A 342 11.96 6.57 27.88
N ASP A 343 12.69 6.19 28.94
CA ASP A 343 12.13 5.79 30.24
C ASP A 343 10.98 4.77 30.15
N GLY A 344 11.13 3.79 29.24
CA GLY A 344 10.15 2.72 29.02
C GLY A 344 8.89 3.16 28.27
N GLN A 345 8.84 4.40 27.78
CA GLN A 345 7.73 4.92 26.98
C GLN A 345 8.13 5.09 25.52
N VAL A 346 7.20 4.76 24.63
CA VAL A 346 7.32 5.05 23.19
C VAL A 346 6.52 6.31 22.90
N TYR A 347 7.16 7.29 22.27
CA TYR A 347 6.53 8.54 21.84
C TYR A 347 5.87 8.34 20.47
N PRO A 348 4.84 9.15 20.13
CA PRO A 348 4.22 9.14 18.82
C PRO A 348 5.25 9.34 17.70
N PRO A 349 4.95 8.84 16.50
CA PRO A 349 5.85 8.97 15.36
C PRO A 349 6.03 10.44 14.96
N MET A 350 7.22 10.78 14.46
CA MET A 350 7.55 12.09 13.92
C MET A 350 8.02 11.96 12.47
N ARG A 351 7.84 13.03 11.71
CA ARG A 351 8.56 13.20 10.44
C ARG A 351 10.07 13.35 10.72
N PRO A 352 10.96 12.80 9.89
CA PRO A 352 12.40 12.99 10.02
C PRO A 352 12.80 14.47 10.10
N GLU A 353 12.12 15.35 9.33
CA GLU A 353 12.37 16.80 9.32
C GLU A 353 12.13 17.44 10.69
N VAL A 354 11.12 16.96 11.43
CA VAL A 354 10.78 17.45 12.77
C VAL A 354 11.71 16.85 13.81
N ALA A 355 12.03 15.56 13.70
CA ALA A 355 12.98 14.91 14.60
C ALA A 355 14.38 15.53 14.51
N ALA A 356 14.79 16.05 13.34
CA ALA A 356 16.11 16.64 13.11
C ALA A 356 16.36 17.96 13.89
N VAL A 357 15.31 18.68 14.30
CA VAL A 357 15.43 19.98 15.00
C VAL A 357 15.23 19.90 16.52
N LEU A 358 15.12 18.68 17.06
CA LEU A 358 14.89 18.47 18.49
C LEU A 358 16.09 18.97 19.32
N THR A 359 15.81 19.44 20.53
CA THR A 359 16.82 19.81 21.52
C THR A 359 17.58 18.58 22.03
N GLU A 360 18.75 18.76 22.63
CA GLU A 360 19.56 17.66 23.18
C GLU A 360 18.78 16.81 24.21
N GLU A 361 17.89 17.42 24.98
CA GLU A 361 17.03 16.72 25.94
C GLU A 361 15.96 15.88 25.25
N GLU A 362 15.34 16.42 24.21
CA GLU A 362 14.35 15.73 23.38
C GLU A 362 14.97 14.59 22.57
N GLN A 363 16.27 14.66 22.27
CA GLN A 363 17.02 13.61 21.55
C GLN A 363 17.45 12.43 22.43
N ARG A 364 17.30 12.48 23.77
CA ARG A 364 17.72 11.39 24.66
C ARG A 364 16.90 10.11 24.45
N GLY A 365 17.49 8.95 24.75
CA GLY A 365 16.83 7.65 24.65
C GLY A 365 17.21 6.88 23.39
N THR A 366 16.46 5.83 23.09
CA THR A 366 16.66 5.00 21.90
C THR A 366 15.73 5.49 20.79
N TRP A 367 16.28 5.73 19.60
CA TRP A 367 15.53 6.13 18.43
C TRP A 367 15.35 4.96 17.47
N HIS A 368 14.21 4.94 16.79
CA HIS A 368 13.85 3.94 15.79
C HIS A 368 13.36 4.63 14.53
N THR A 369 13.87 4.21 13.38
CA THR A 369 13.41 4.66 12.06
C THR A 369 12.67 3.52 11.40
N VAL A 370 11.41 3.77 11.05
CA VAL A 370 10.48 2.76 10.56
C VAL A 370 9.77 3.28 9.32
N ARG A 371 9.75 2.46 8.26
CA ARG A 371 8.91 2.68 7.09
C ARG A 371 7.56 1.99 7.29
N ALA A 372 6.47 2.72 7.15
CA ALA A 372 5.11 2.22 7.27
C ALA A 372 4.13 3.09 6.47
N ASP A 373 2.93 2.58 6.21
CA ASP A 373 1.90 3.39 5.53
C ASP A 373 1.22 4.36 6.49
N PHE A 374 1.01 3.94 7.74
CA PHE A 374 0.35 4.75 8.76
C PHE A 374 1.20 4.88 10.01
N PRO A 375 1.10 6.00 10.75
CA PRO A 375 1.89 6.20 11.96
C PRO A 375 1.60 5.15 13.04
N GLU A 376 0.34 4.70 13.17
CA GLU A 376 -0.05 3.66 14.12
C GLU A 376 0.70 2.34 13.90
N HIS A 377 1.02 1.98 12.65
CA HIS A 377 1.78 0.77 12.34
C HIS A 377 3.23 0.89 12.80
N ALA A 378 3.84 2.06 12.61
CA ALA A 378 5.20 2.31 13.08
C ALA A 378 5.27 2.31 14.62
N PHE A 379 4.28 2.94 15.27
CA PHE A 379 4.17 2.97 16.73
C PHE A 379 3.97 1.57 17.33
N ALA A 380 2.99 0.82 16.81
CA ALA A 380 2.72 -0.55 17.25
C ALA A 380 3.93 -1.46 17.03
N HIS A 381 4.65 -1.31 15.91
CA HIS A 381 5.88 -2.05 15.62
C HIS A 381 6.93 -1.83 16.70
N VAL A 382 7.26 -0.57 17.01
CA VAL A 382 8.29 -0.24 18.02
C VAL A 382 7.87 -0.73 19.41
N ARG A 383 6.60 -0.51 19.79
CA ARG A 383 6.07 -0.97 21.08
C ARG A 383 6.15 -2.49 21.24
N GLY A 384 5.97 -3.26 20.17
CA GLY A 384 6.03 -4.72 20.20
C GLY A 384 7.42 -5.32 19.94
N LEU A 385 8.51 -4.54 19.99
CA LEU A 385 9.89 -5.06 19.91
C LEU A 385 10.32 -5.86 21.16
N SER A 386 9.54 -5.81 22.23
CA SER A 386 9.84 -6.44 23.52
C SER A 386 9.64 -7.96 23.51
N GLY A 387 10.67 -8.72 23.11
CA GLY A 387 11.05 -10.07 23.57
C GLY A 387 10.05 -11.25 23.50
N SER A 388 8.80 -11.04 23.09
CA SER A 388 7.75 -12.06 22.94
C SER A 388 8.01 -12.98 21.74
N PRO A 389 7.46 -14.22 21.70
CA PRO A 389 7.42 -15.05 20.49
C PRO A 389 6.78 -14.37 19.27
N HIS A 390 5.93 -13.36 19.51
CA HIS A 390 5.32 -12.51 18.49
C HIS A 390 6.02 -11.15 18.35
N ALA A 391 7.22 -10.99 18.91
CA ALA A 391 7.96 -9.74 18.84
C ALA A 391 8.21 -9.33 17.40
N HIS A 392 8.15 -8.03 17.16
CA HIS A 392 8.51 -7.46 15.89
C HIS A 392 10.03 -7.54 15.67
N VAL A 393 10.45 -7.51 14.41
CA VAL A 393 11.86 -7.58 14.03
C VAL A 393 12.51 -6.19 14.11
N ARG A 394 13.78 -6.15 14.49
CA ARG A 394 14.58 -4.91 14.58
C ARG A 394 15.29 -4.54 13.28
N THR A 395 15.12 -5.32 12.23
CA THR A 395 15.75 -5.07 10.92
C THR A 395 14.86 -5.60 9.81
N GLY A 396 14.69 -4.80 8.76
CA GLY A 396 13.99 -5.20 7.56
C GLY A 396 12.48 -5.36 7.73
N ASP A 397 11.89 -6.16 6.84
CA ASP A 397 10.44 -6.36 6.76
C ASP A 397 9.91 -7.15 7.97
N CYS A 398 8.90 -6.61 8.65
CA CYS A 398 8.22 -7.34 9.71
C CYS A 398 7.24 -8.37 9.14
N ARG A 399 7.23 -9.58 9.74
CA ARG A 399 6.26 -10.63 9.42
C ARG A 399 4.95 -10.52 10.20
N ASN A 400 4.94 -9.73 11.28
CA ASN A 400 3.82 -9.63 12.22
C ASN A 400 3.00 -8.34 12.08
N CYS A 401 3.50 -7.35 11.32
CA CYS A 401 2.79 -6.11 11.05
C CYS A 401 3.24 -5.46 9.74
N ALA A 402 2.52 -4.42 9.30
CA ALA A 402 2.78 -3.64 8.10
C ALA A 402 3.88 -2.57 8.32
N ALA A 403 5.06 -2.99 8.75
CA ALA A 403 6.18 -2.10 9.00
C ALA A 403 7.51 -2.72 8.54
N HIS A 404 8.42 -1.85 8.11
CA HIS A 404 9.81 -2.18 7.79
C HIS A 404 10.74 -1.37 8.68
N HIS A 405 11.57 -2.04 9.47
CA HIS A 405 12.49 -1.39 10.39
C HIS A 405 13.80 -1.05 9.67
N LEU A 406 14.07 0.25 9.51
CA LEU A 406 15.24 0.76 8.79
C LEU A 406 16.48 0.80 9.70
N GLY A 407 16.32 1.20 10.96
CA GLY A 407 17.42 1.25 11.91
C GLY A 407 17.00 1.71 13.30
N SER A 408 17.84 1.45 14.30
CA SER A 408 17.66 1.93 15.67
C SER A 408 18.99 2.24 16.34
N GLY A 409 18.97 3.08 17.38
CA GLY A 409 20.17 3.49 18.12
C GLY A 409 20.06 4.90 18.69
N SER A 410 21.15 5.68 18.60
CA SER A 410 21.12 7.11 18.90
C SER A 410 20.25 7.88 17.89
N HIS A 411 19.87 9.11 18.23
CA HIS A 411 19.17 10.01 17.32
C HIS A 411 19.89 10.14 15.97
N GLU A 412 21.21 10.34 15.98
CA GLU A 412 22.03 10.46 14.76
C GLU A 412 22.06 9.17 13.91
N GLN A 413 22.03 7.99 14.54
CA GLN A 413 21.97 6.72 13.82
C GLN A 413 20.61 6.52 13.15
N ALA A 414 19.53 6.85 13.86
CA ALA A 414 18.18 6.78 13.34
C ALA A 414 17.95 7.82 12.22
N LEU A 415 18.45 9.05 12.39
CA LEU A 415 18.36 10.09 11.36
C LEU A 415 19.11 9.68 10.07
N ARG A 416 20.33 9.13 10.20
CA ARG A 416 21.05 8.57 9.04
C ARG A 416 20.26 7.46 8.34
N ALA A 417 19.64 6.55 9.10
CA ALA A 417 18.80 5.51 8.52
C ALA A 417 17.56 6.08 7.79
N ALA A 418 17.06 7.25 8.20
CA ALA A 418 16.02 7.97 7.47
C ALA A 418 16.60 8.58 6.19
N GLU A 419 17.75 9.27 6.27
CA GLU A 419 18.42 9.87 5.12
C GLU A 419 18.80 8.86 4.04
N ASP A 420 19.28 7.68 4.42
CA ASP A 420 19.55 6.57 3.51
C ASP A 420 18.28 6.11 2.77
N ALA A 421 17.10 6.29 3.38
CA ALA A 421 15.82 5.85 2.87
C ALA A 421 15.07 6.88 2.02
N ILE A 422 15.18 8.19 2.34
CA ILE A 422 14.42 9.27 1.67
C ILE A 422 15.29 10.40 1.10
N GLY A 423 16.61 10.31 1.25
CA GLY A 423 17.54 11.38 0.89
C GLY A 423 17.74 12.41 2.01
N VAL A 424 18.42 13.51 1.69
CA VAL A 424 18.79 14.54 2.67
C VAL A 424 17.54 15.11 3.36
N VAL A 425 17.52 15.02 4.69
CA VAL A 425 16.43 15.54 5.52
C VAL A 425 16.64 17.05 5.72
N THR A 426 15.66 17.86 5.33
CA THR A 426 15.68 19.30 5.58
C THR A 426 14.98 19.60 6.91
N PRO A 427 15.69 20.08 7.95
CA PRO A 427 15.09 20.25 9.26
C PRO A 427 13.97 21.31 9.26
N ARG A 428 12.84 21.02 9.90
CA ARG A 428 11.68 21.91 10.04
C ARG A 428 11.20 21.89 11.49
N ARG A 429 10.96 23.07 12.07
CA ARG A 429 10.39 23.19 13.44
C ARG A 429 8.96 23.73 13.38
N PRO A 430 7.94 22.85 13.35
CA PRO A 430 6.55 23.26 13.48
C PRO A 430 6.29 23.93 14.84
N PRO A 431 5.27 24.78 14.93
CA PRO A 431 4.84 25.33 16.21
C PRO A 431 4.30 24.22 17.12
N ALA A 432 4.28 24.46 18.43
CA ALA A 432 3.76 23.51 19.43
C ALA A 432 2.22 23.52 19.48
N VAL A 433 1.57 23.26 18.35
CA VAL A 433 0.11 23.30 18.20
C VAL A 433 -0.44 21.88 18.15
N ARG A 434 -1.42 21.61 19.00
CA ARG A 434 -2.12 20.33 19.06
C ARG A 434 -3.55 20.53 19.51
N VAL A 435 -4.43 19.64 19.08
CA VAL A 435 -5.76 19.52 19.70
C VAL A 435 -5.57 18.98 21.13
N PRO A 436 -6.31 19.51 22.12
CA PRO A 436 -6.24 19.00 23.49
C PRO A 436 -6.59 17.52 23.58
N ASP A 437 -5.89 16.81 24.47
CA ASP A 437 -6.15 15.43 24.91
C ASP A 437 -6.37 14.36 23.82
N SER A 438 -5.36 13.49 23.66
CA SER A 438 -5.51 12.26 22.89
C SER A 438 -5.28 11.05 23.78
N PHE A 439 -6.34 10.28 24.01
CA PHE A 439 -6.24 8.99 24.72
C PHE A 439 -5.32 7.99 24.00
N PHE A 440 -5.20 8.10 22.68
CA PHE A 440 -4.40 7.19 21.87
C PHE A 440 -2.91 7.56 21.85
N TRP A 441 -2.58 8.84 22.04
CA TRP A 441 -1.22 9.37 21.98
C TRP A 441 -0.85 10.12 23.27
N PRO A 442 -0.64 9.41 24.39
CA PRO A 442 -0.55 10.02 25.72
C PRO A 442 0.77 10.77 26.00
N HIS A 443 1.83 10.52 25.22
CA HIS A 443 3.17 11.05 25.50
C HIS A 443 3.61 12.04 24.42
N ARG A 444 3.45 13.33 24.68
CA ARG A 444 3.80 14.42 23.75
C ARG A 444 4.51 15.52 24.55
N PHE A 445 5.58 16.10 24.01
CA PHE A 445 6.38 17.14 24.68
C PHE A 445 6.24 18.53 24.04
#